data_AF-A0A7Y6CFF7-F1
#
_entry.id   AF-A0A7Y6CFF7-F1
#
_cell.length_a   1.000
_cell.length_b   1.000
_cell.length_c   1.000
_cell.angle_alpha   90.00
_cell.angle_beta   90.00
_cell.angle_gamma   90.00
#
_symmetry.space_group_name_H-M   'P 1'
#
loop_
_entity.id
_entity.type
_entity.pdbx_description
1 polymer ?
#
loop_
_entity_poly.entity_id
_entity_poly.type
_entity_poly.pdbx_seq_one_letter_code
_entity_poly.pdbx_strand_id
1 'polypeptide(L)'
;MSIVSDVKERGLEAVREWALRLDGVEPQRAVADAEGLPREALLQLADRVRRWHGAQRPADISLEVEPGVTLERRWLALDTVGVYVPRSLISTLVMCVVPAQVAGVRRIVVCTPPDGAARIAAAADLLGV
;
A
#
# COMPACT_ATOMS: atom_id res chain seq x y z
N MET A 1 15.45 -13.17 -21.08
CA MET A 1 14.06 -12.89 -20.64
C MET A 1 14.13 -12.16 -19.31
N SER A 2 13.39 -11.08 -19.11
CA SER A 2 13.39 -10.34 -17.84
C SER A 2 12.43 -10.97 -16.84
N ILE A 3 12.61 -10.71 -15.54
CA ILE A 3 11.68 -11.16 -14.48
C ILE A 3 10.25 -10.70 -14.80
N VAL A 4 10.08 -9.46 -15.26
CA VAL A 4 8.77 -8.89 -15.59
C VAL A 4 8.11 -9.61 -16.76
N SER A 5 8.85 -9.90 -17.84
CA SER A 5 8.29 -10.67 -18.96
C SER A 5 7.89 -12.09 -18.55
N ASP A 6 8.67 -12.71 -17.67
CA ASP A 6 8.42 -14.08 -17.21
C ASP A 6 7.17 -14.18 -16.32
N VAL A 7 7.02 -13.26 -15.37
CA VAL A 7 5.81 -13.16 -14.54
C VAL A 7 4.59 -12.83 -15.38
N LYS A 8 4.73 -12.03 -16.44
CA LYS A 8 3.63 -11.73 -17.36
C LYS A 8 3.13 -12.97 -18.11
N GLU A 9 4.03 -13.87 -18.49
CA GLU A 9 3.71 -15.07 -19.28
C GLU A 9 3.24 -16.24 -18.43
N ARG A 10 3.89 -16.48 -17.28
CA ARG A 10 3.65 -17.68 -16.44
C ARG A 10 2.94 -17.38 -15.11
N GLY A 11 2.71 -16.11 -14.79
CA GLY A 11 1.96 -15.71 -13.60
C GLY A 11 2.63 -16.15 -12.30
N LEU A 12 1.83 -16.70 -11.38
CA LEU A 12 2.26 -17.07 -10.02
C LEU A 12 3.41 -18.09 -10.01
N GLU A 13 3.49 -18.96 -11.03
CA GLU A 13 4.55 -19.96 -11.08
C GLU A 13 5.94 -19.32 -11.23
N ALA A 14 6.07 -18.34 -12.14
CA ALA A 14 7.29 -17.54 -12.24
C ALA A 14 7.58 -16.80 -10.93
N VAL A 15 6.56 -16.24 -10.26
CA VAL A 15 6.76 -15.56 -8.96
C VAL A 15 7.34 -16.52 -7.91
N ARG A 16 6.83 -17.75 -7.82
CA ARG A 16 7.35 -18.78 -6.90
C ARG A 16 8.79 -19.12 -7.18
N GLU A 17 9.13 -19.38 -8.45
CA GLU A 17 10.49 -19.71 -8.87
C GLU A 17 11.46 -18.56 -8.58
N TRP A 18 11.07 -17.31 -8.89
CA TRP A 18 11.91 -16.14 -8.61
C TRP A 18 12.08 -15.90 -7.10
N ALA A 19 11.02 -16.05 -6.30
CA ALA A 19 11.10 -15.93 -4.84
C ALA A 19 12.00 -17.00 -4.23
N LEU A 20 11.87 -18.27 -4.65
CA LEU A 20 12.77 -19.34 -4.22
C LEU A 20 14.22 -19.05 -4.60
N ARG A 21 14.46 -18.53 -5.81
CA ARG A 21 15.81 -18.23 -6.30
C ARG A 21 16.46 -17.02 -5.61
N LEU A 22 15.68 -15.99 -5.27
CA LEU A 22 16.19 -14.72 -4.76
C LEU A 22 16.13 -14.64 -3.23
N ASP A 23 15.04 -15.14 -2.64
CA ASP A 23 14.74 -15.04 -1.21
C ASP A 23 14.81 -16.40 -0.50
N GLY A 24 14.95 -17.51 -1.22
CA GLY A 24 15.07 -18.86 -0.65
C GLY A 24 13.76 -19.46 -0.15
N VAL A 25 12.63 -18.78 -0.35
CA VAL A 25 11.31 -19.19 0.15
C VAL A 25 10.22 -18.93 -0.88
N GLU A 26 9.19 -19.77 -0.87
CA GLU A 26 8.00 -19.52 -1.68
C GLU A 26 7.18 -18.34 -1.11
N PRO A 27 6.50 -17.58 -1.99
CA PRO A 27 5.60 -16.53 -1.56
C PRO A 27 4.41 -17.13 -0.80
N GLN A 28 4.20 -16.66 0.41
CA GLN A 28 3.10 -17.06 1.27
C GLN A 28 2.51 -15.84 1.97
N ARG A 29 1.29 -15.98 2.52
CA ARG A 29 0.75 -14.93 3.38
C ARG A 29 1.56 -14.87 4.67
N ALA A 30 2.07 -13.68 4.97
CA ALA A 30 2.79 -13.43 6.20
C ALA A 30 1.86 -13.65 7.41
N VAL A 31 2.35 -14.35 8.42
CA VAL A 31 1.68 -14.51 9.71
C VAL A 31 2.11 -13.34 10.59
N ALA A 32 1.15 -12.60 11.13
CA ALA A 32 1.43 -11.43 11.95
C ALA A 32 2.13 -11.81 13.26
N ASP A 33 3.22 -11.10 13.55
CA ASP A 33 3.91 -11.14 14.83
C ASP A 33 4.23 -9.72 15.28
N ALA A 34 3.67 -9.34 16.43
CA ALA A 34 3.83 -8.01 17.00
C ALA A 34 5.08 -7.90 17.90
N GLU A 35 5.90 -8.94 18.02
CA GLU A 35 7.11 -8.91 18.84
C GLU A 35 8.06 -7.76 18.42
N GLY A 36 8.38 -6.90 19.39
CA GLY A 36 9.22 -5.72 19.18
C GLY A 36 8.59 -4.60 18.34
N LEU A 37 7.30 -4.69 17.98
CA LEU A 37 6.60 -3.63 17.26
C LEU A 37 6.24 -2.47 18.21
N PRO A 38 6.75 -1.23 18.00
CA PRO A 38 6.39 -0.10 18.84
C PRO A 38 4.99 0.42 18.47
N ARG A 39 3.94 -0.30 18.90
CA ARG A 39 2.54 -0.05 18.54
C ARG A 39 2.12 1.40 18.71
N GLU A 40 2.42 2.01 19.85
CA GLU A 40 2.02 3.39 20.12
C GLU A 40 2.69 4.38 19.15
N ALA A 41 4.01 4.23 18.94
CA ALA A 41 4.75 5.08 18.02
C ALA A 41 4.26 4.93 16.56
N LEU A 42 3.90 3.70 16.15
CA LEU A 42 3.30 3.43 14.84
C LEU A 42 1.97 4.17 14.69
N LEU A 43 1.08 4.07 15.67
CA LEU A 43 -0.24 4.72 15.60
C LEU A 43 -0.12 6.25 15.64
N GLN A 44 0.80 6.79 16.43
CA GLN A 44 1.11 8.22 16.44
C GLN A 44 1.66 8.69 15.09
N LEU A 45 2.55 7.91 14.46
CA LEU A 45 3.04 8.21 13.12
C LEU A 45 1.90 8.19 12.09
N ALA A 46 1.06 7.16 12.12
CA ALA A 46 -0.08 7.03 11.21
C ALA A 46 -1.05 8.20 11.35
N ASP A 47 -1.34 8.66 12.57
CA ASP A 47 -2.16 9.84 12.80
C ASP A 47 -1.54 11.11 12.19
N ARG A 48 -0.24 11.35 12.42
CA ARG A 48 0.47 12.51 11.85
C ARG A 48 0.45 12.49 10.32
N VAL A 49 0.72 11.33 9.72
CA VAL A 49 0.71 11.13 8.26
C VAL A 49 -0.70 11.33 7.70
N ARG A 50 -1.73 10.85 8.40
CA ARG A 50 -3.14 11.01 8.02
C ARG A 50 -3.56 12.48 8.03
N ARG A 51 -3.20 13.23 9.07
CA ARG A 51 -3.48 14.68 9.16
C ARG A 51 -2.79 15.44 8.03
N TRP A 52 -1.52 15.14 7.76
CA TRP A 52 -0.75 15.81 6.72
C TRP A 52 -1.33 15.57 5.31
N HIS A 53 -1.54 14.31 4.93
CA HIS A 53 -2.07 13.98 3.61
C HIS A 53 -3.55 14.34 3.46
N GLY A 54 -4.33 14.36 4.56
CA GLY A 54 -5.70 14.85 4.56
C GLY A 54 -5.78 16.33 4.18
N ALA A 55 -4.86 17.16 4.67
CA ALA A 55 -4.77 18.58 4.32
C ALA A 55 -4.37 18.82 2.85
N GLN A 56 -3.75 17.83 2.20
CA GLN A 56 -3.33 17.91 0.80
C GLN A 56 -4.40 17.41 -0.18
N ARG A 57 -5.51 16.84 0.31
CA ARG A 57 -6.56 16.29 -0.55
C ARG A 57 -7.17 17.43 -1.39
N PRO A 58 -7.06 17.38 -2.73
CA PRO A 58 -7.59 18.44 -3.57
C PRO A 58 -9.12 18.42 -3.55
N ALA A 59 -9.73 19.60 -3.58
CA ALA A 59 -11.17 19.74 -3.74
C ALA A 59 -11.57 19.48 -5.21
N ASP A 60 -12.75 18.90 -5.38
CA ASP A 60 -13.41 18.85 -6.67
C ASP A 60 -13.77 20.28 -7.10
N ILE A 61 -13.77 20.51 -8.41
CA ILE A 61 -14.19 21.78 -9.01
C ILE A 61 -15.46 21.52 -9.80
N SER A 62 -16.47 22.38 -9.62
CA SER A 62 -17.65 22.46 -10.46
C SER A 62 -17.89 23.93 -10.79
N LEU A 63 -18.03 24.24 -12.08
CA LEU A 63 -18.14 25.60 -12.60
C LEU A 63 -19.17 25.64 -13.72
N GLU A 64 -20.22 26.45 -13.56
CA GLU A 64 -21.10 26.81 -14.68
C GLU A 64 -20.42 27.91 -15.51
N VAL A 65 -20.04 27.58 -16.75
CA VAL A 65 -19.27 28.49 -17.62
C VAL A 65 -20.17 29.40 -18.45
N GLU A 66 -21.40 28.94 -18.73
CA GLU A 66 -22.50 29.69 -19.34
C GLU A 66 -23.82 29.01 -18.98
N PRO A 67 -24.99 29.68 -19.12
CA PRO A 67 -26.28 29.13 -18.68
C PRO A 67 -26.54 27.72 -19.21
N GLY A 68 -26.64 26.75 -18.30
CA GLY A 68 -26.90 25.35 -18.63
C GLY A 68 -25.66 24.51 -18.99
N VAL A 69 -24.45 25.06 -18.92
CA VAL A 69 -23.19 24.34 -19.19
C VAL A 69 -22.29 24.32 -17.97
N THR A 70 -22.18 23.16 -17.33
CA THR A 70 -21.33 22.92 -16.15
C THR A 70 -20.11 22.08 -16.52
N LEU A 71 -18.92 22.54 -16.14
CA LEU A 71 -17.68 21.78 -16.20
C LEU A 71 -17.30 21.29 -14.80
N GLU A 72 -16.92 20.02 -14.70
CA GLU A 72 -16.47 19.42 -13.44
C GLU A 72 -15.09 18.78 -13.56
N ARG A 73 -14.30 18.87 -12.48
CA ARG A 73 -13.10 18.07 -12.26
C ARG A 73 -13.22 17.38 -10.92
N ARG A 74 -13.20 16.05 -10.93
CA ARG A 74 -13.30 15.21 -9.75
C ARG A 74 -12.00 14.46 -9.48
N TRP A 75 -11.62 14.36 -8.21
CA TRP A 75 -10.49 13.54 -7.76
C TRP A 75 -11.01 12.24 -7.17
N LEU A 76 -10.83 11.15 -7.92
CA LEU A 76 -11.27 9.81 -7.53
C LEU A 76 -10.09 8.96 -7.10
N ALA A 77 -10.32 8.13 -6.09
CA ALA A 77 -9.35 7.13 -5.65
C ALA A 77 -9.17 6.04 -6.72
N LEU A 78 -7.99 5.42 -6.73
CA LEU A 78 -7.82 4.14 -7.40
C LEU A 78 -8.62 3.05 -6.65
N ASP A 79 -9.15 2.08 -7.40
CA ASP A 79 -9.88 0.96 -6.81
C ASP A 79 -8.97 0.01 -6.03
N THR A 80 -7.76 -0.22 -6.53
CA THR A 80 -6.77 -1.10 -5.93
C THR A 80 -5.37 -0.51 -6.09
N VAL A 81 -4.57 -0.61 -5.04
CA VAL A 81 -3.13 -0.29 -5.09
C VAL A 81 -2.29 -1.42 -4.52
N GLY A 82 -1.12 -1.63 -5.10
CA GLY A 82 -0.07 -2.49 -4.54
C GLY A 82 0.98 -1.63 -3.83
N VAL A 83 1.33 -2.00 -2.61
CA VAL A 83 2.35 -1.34 -1.79
C VAL A 83 3.48 -2.34 -1.56
N TYR A 84 4.66 -2.05 -2.09
CA TYR A 84 5.86 -2.82 -1.78
C TYR A 84 6.55 -2.24 -0.55
N VAL A 85 6.73 -3.06 0.49
CA VAL A 85 7.45 -2.68 1.70
C VAL A 85 8.77 -3.45 1.77
N PRO A 86 9.92 -2.77 1.65
CA PRO A 86 11.21 -3.42 1.77
C PRO A 86 11.50 -3.84 3.22
N ARG A 87 11.61 -5.15 3.44
CA ARG A 87 11.98 -5.77 4.73
C ARG A 87 11.20 -5.18 5.92
N SER A 88 11.88 -4.86 7.02
CA SER A 88 11.31 -4.32 8.25
C SER A 88 11.02 -2.79 8.24
N LEU A 89 10.91 -2.14 7.07
CA LEU A 89 10.69 -0.70 6.97
C LEU A 89 9.22 -0.30 7.17
N ILE A 90 8.76 -0.36 8.43
CA ILE A 90 7.41 0.03 8.85
C ILE A 90 7.08 1.49 8.45
N SER A 91 8.07 2.38 8.43
CA SER A 91 7.85 3.76 7.98
C SER A 91 7.36 3.81 6.53
N THR A 92 7.90 2.99 5.63
CA THR A 92 7.43 2.88 4.24
C THR A 92 6.00 2.39 4.19
N LEU A 93 5.64 1.36 4.98
CA LEU A 93 4.26 0.89 5.08
C LEU A 93 3.32 2.05 5.44
N VAL A 94 3.61 2.79 6.51
CA VAL A 94 2.76 3.91 6.95
C VAL A 94 2.69 5.01 5.89
N MET A 95 3.81 5.39 5.29
CA MET A 95 3.90 6.45 4.29
C MET A 95 3.22 6.10 2.96
N CYS A 96 2.94 4.83 2.68
CA CYS A 96 2.22 4.42 1.47
C CYS A 96 0.76 4.05 1.74
N VAL A 97 0.49 3.30 2.81
CA VAL A 97 -0.86 2.83 3.17
C VAL A 97 -1.73 3.99 3.61
N VAL A 98 -1.25 4.86 4.50
CA VAL A 98 -2.10 5.92 5.07
C VAL A 98 -2.56 6.92 3.99
N PRO A 99 -1.72 7.38 3.05
CA PRO A 99 -2.19 8.22 1.95
C PRO A 99 -3.20 7.51 1.03
N ALA A 100 -3.01 6.21 0.76
CA ALA A 100 -3.99 5.44 -0.01
C ALA A 100 -5.35 5.36 0.70
N GLN A 101 -5.36 5.18 2.02
CA GLN A 101 -6.58 5.24 2.83
C GLN A 101 -7.23 6.63 2.80
N VAL A 102 -6.44 7.69 2.96
CA VAL A 102 -6.91 9.09 2.89
C VAL A 102 -7.52 9.40 1.53
N ALA A 103 -6.94 8.87 0.45
CA ALA A 103 -7.48 9.02 -0.90
C ALA A 103 -8.82 8.30 -1.08
N GLY A 104 -9.10 7.25 -0.28
CA GLY A 104 -10.31 6.42 -0.38
C GLY A 104 -10.13 5.14 -1.18
N VAL A 105 -8.89 4.62 -1.29
CA VAL A 105 -8.61 3.37 -2.00
C VAL A 105 -9.32 2.19 -1.31
N ARG A 106 -10.05 1.38 -2.09
CA ARG A 106 -10.88 0.29 -1.57
C ARG A 106 -10.09 -0.97 -1.23
N ARG A 107 -9.05 -1.26 -2.00
CA ARG A 107 -8.21 -2.45 -1.79
C ARG A 107 -6.73 -2.09 -1.81
N ILE A 108 -6.05 -2.35 -0.70
CA ILE A 108 -4.62 -2.13 -0.56
C ILE A 108 -3.98 -3.52 -0.43
N VAL A 109 -3.03 -3.85 -1.30
CA VAL A 109 -2.27 -5.11 -1.24
C VAL A 109 -0.85 -4.81 -0.84
N VAL A 110 -0.39 -5.36 0.27
CA VAL A 110 0.99 -5.19 0.74
C VAL A 110 1.82 -6.41 0.33
N CYS A 111 2.96 -6.16 -0.32
CA CYS A 111 3.97 -7.16 -0.65
C CYS A 111 5.27 -6.82 0.06
N THR A 112 5.92 -7.81 0.66
CA THR A 112 7.20 -7.64 1.37
C THR A 112 8.02 -8.93 1.27
N PRO A 113 9.36 -8.86 1.16
CA PRO A 113 10.21 -10.04 1.25
C PRO A 113 10.08 -10.71 2.63
N PRO A 114 10.48 -11.99 2.79
CA PRO A 114 10.25 -12.75 4.03
C PRO A 114 10.91 -12.14 5.27
N ASP A 115 12.08 -11.52 5.11
CA ASP A 115 12.81 -10.84 6.18
C ASP A 115 11.99 -9.65 6.72
N GLY A 116 11.47 -9.78 7.94
CA GLY A 116 10.63 -8.77 8.58
C GLY A 116 9.13 -8.85 8.25
N ALA A 117 8.72 -9.82 7.41
CA ALA A 117 7.33 -9.93 6.93
C ALA A 117 6.30 -10.05 8.07
N ALA A 118 6.63 -10.78 9.14
CA ALA A 118 5.72 -10.97 10.27
C ALA A 118 5.40 -9.66 11.01
N ARG A 119 6.42 -8.80 11.19
CA ARG A 119 6.26 -7.49 11.81
C ARG A 119 5.54 -6.50 10.89
N ILE A 120 5.77 -6.59 9.56
CA ILE A 120 5.02 -5.81 8.57
C ILE A 120 3.55 -6.21 8.56
N ALA A 121 3.24 -7.52 8.63
CA ALA A 121 1.87 -8.00 8.73
C ALA A 121 1.17 -7.49 10.00
N ALA A 122 1.82 -7.59 11.17
CA ALA A 122 1.26 -7.02 12.40
C ALA A 122 1.06 -5.49 12.32
N ALA A 123 1.98 -4.77 11.67
CA ALA A 123 1.84 -3.34 11.43
C ALA A 123 0.69 -3.01 10.45
N ALA A 124 0.49 -3.82 9.41
CA ALA A 124 -0.59 -3.68 8.44
C ALA A 124 -1.96 -3.93 9.09
N ASP A 125 -2.07 -4.96 9.93
CA ASP A 125 -3.28 -5.25 10.71
C ASP A 125 -3.68 -4.05 11.59
N LEU A 126 -2.71 -3.41 12.26
CA LEU A 126 -2.96 -2.20 13.06
C LEU A 126 -3.42 -0.99 12.23
N LEU A 127 -3.08 -0.95 10.94
CA LEU A 127 -3.54 0.07 10.01
C LEU A 127 -4.87 -0.29 9.33
N GLY A 128 -5.36 -1.52 9.48
CA GLY A 128 -6.60 -2.00 8.85
C GLY A 128 -6.44 -2.39 7.39
N VAL A 129 -5.28 -2.95 7.01
CA VAL A 129 -5.00 -3.50 5.66
C VAL A 129 -4.89 -5.01 5.71
#